data_AF-A0A833HNC0-F1
#
_entry.id   AF-A0A833HNC0-F1
#
_cell.length_a   1.000
_cell.length_b   1.000
_cell.length_c   1.000
_cell.angle_alpha   90.00
_cell.angle_beta   90.00
_cell.angle_gamma   90.00
#
_symmetry.space_group_name_H-M   'P 1'
#
loop_
_entity.id
_entity.type
_entity.pdbx_description
1 polymer ?
#
loop_
_entity_poly.entity_id
_entity_poly.type
_entity_poly.pdbx_seq_one_letter_code
_entity_poly.pdbx_strand_id
1 'polypeptide(L)'
;MNRDFERIDKAKLILEKIAKGVNPVTGEQIENDSFLNDPRVIRCFYFVTEILDNVRKGAYNSGKNTKFIITPEQKGMVEFPANNIGVNEFSKHVNACLDLSISKKLSGTELNKRLKKLGILSEEKTEESKTRTITNEKSKEYGFESEKRSFNGVEYEMVVINDKGKNYLLENIEAIMES
;
A
#
# COMPACT_ATOMS: atom_id res chain seq x y z
N MET A 1 19.44 10.24 -3.71
CA MET A 1 19.33 9.18 -2.68
C MET A 1 20.35 9.34 -1.54
N ASN A 2 21.63 9.67 -1.80
CA ASN A 2 22.65 9.80 -0.73
C ASN A 2 22.54 11.10 0.12
N ARG A 3 22.11 12.21 -0.50
CA ARG A 3 22.03 13.54 0.15
C ARG A 3 20.97 13.64 1.26
N ASP A 4 19.93 12.81 1.20
CA ASP A 4 18.84 12.82 2.19
C ASP A 4 19.26 12.10 3.48
N PHE A 5 20.04 11.03 3.36
CA PHE A 5 20.60 10.32 4.51
C PHE A 5 21.63 11.16 5.27
N GLU A 6 22.51 11.89 4.56
CA GLU A 6 23.43 12.82 5.21
C GLU A 6 22.71 13.93 5.99
N ARG A 7 21.54 14.38 5.51
CA ARG A 7 20.71 15.37 6.21
C ARG A 7 20.06 14.78 7.45
N ILE A 8 19.57 13.54 7.38
CA ILE A 8 19.01 12.80 8.52
C ILE A 8 20.08 12.59 9.59
N ASP A 9 21.26 12.12 9.20
CA ASP A 9 22.38 11.87 10.11
C ASP A 9 22.82 13.17 10.82
N LYS A 10 22.86 14.30 10.10
CA LYS A 10 23.13 15.62 10.67
C LYS A 10 22.04 16.09 11.63
N ALA A 11 20.77 15.96 11.25
CA ALA A 11 19.64 16.36 12.09
C ALA A 11 19.62 15.56 13.40
N LYS A 12 19.83 14.25 13.31
CA LYS A 12 19.92 13.36 14.48
C LYS A 12 21.04 13.80 15.43
N LEU A 13 22.25 14.03 14.91
CA LEU A 13 23.38 14.48 15.72
C LEU A 13 23.10 15.80 16.46
N ILE A 14 22.46 16.76 15.79
CA ILE A 14 22.10 18.05 16.39
C ILE A 14 21.13 17.85 17.55
N LEU A 15 20.06 17.08 17.34
CA LEU A 15 19.04 16.83 18.36
C LEU A 15 19.59 16.03 19.55
N GLU A 16 20.49 15.08 19.30
CA GLU A 16 21.19 14.35 20.37
C GLU A 16 22.07 15.26 21.23
N LYS A 17 22.77 16.23 20.63
CA LYS A 17 23.56 17.21 21.38
C LYS A 17 22.65 18.05 22.27
N ILE A 18 21.55 18.57 21.73
CA ILE A 18 20.57 19.36 22.50
C ILE A 18 19.99 18.53 23.65
N ALA A 19 19.59 17.28 23.40
CA ALA A 19 19.05 16.38 24.42
C ALA A 19 20.04 16.08 25.56
N LYS A 20 21.35 16.13 25.26
CA LYS A 20 22.44 15.99 26.24
C LYS A 20 22.81 17.30 26.95
N GLY A 21 22.09 18.39 26.68
CA GLY A 21 22.40 19.73 27.22
C GLY A 21 23.59 20.39 26.53
N VAL A 22 23.98 19.98 25.32
CA VAL A 22 25.14 20.53 24.60
C VAL A 22 24.68 21.39 23.43
N ASN A 23 25.21 22.61 23.35
CA ASN A 23 24.98 23.52 22.22
C ASN A 23 25.53 22.86 20.94
N PRO A 24 24.67 22.59 19.93
CA PRO A 24 25.10 21.83 18.76
C PRO A 24 26.08 22.57 17.85
N VAL A 25 26.17 23.90 17.98
CA VAL A 25 27.01 24.80 17.19
C VAL A 25 28.36 25.03 17.87
N THR A 26 28.36 25.35 19.16
CA THR A 26 29.59 25.70 19.90
C THR A 26 30.21 24.52 20.64
N GLY A 27 29.43 23.50 20.99
CA GLY A 27 29.88 22.36 21.79
C GLY A 27 29.90 22.60 23.30
N GLU A 28 29.47 23.78 23.74
CA GLU A 28 29.41 24.16 25.15
C GLU A 28 28.15 23.60 25.84
N GLN A 29 28.17 23.59 27.18
CA GLN A 29 26.97 23.24 27.96
C GLN A 29 25.92 24.34 27.85
N ILE A 30 24.66 23.94 27.69
CA ILE A 30 23.50 24.82 27.69
C ILE A 30 23.20 25.23 29.13
N GLU A 31 22.93 26.52 29.33
CA GLU A 31 22.61 27.09 30.63
C GLU A 31 21.45 26.36 31.32
N ASN A 32 21.60 26.10 32.62
CA ASN A 32 20.69 25.23 33.39
C ASN A 32 19.23 25.71 33.44
N ASP A 33 19.01 27.02 33.33
CA ASP A 33 17.69 27.65 33.32
C ASP A 33 17.03 27.70 31.93
N SER A 34 17.73 27.23 30.89
CA SER A 34 17.18 27.10 29.55
C SER A 34 16.02 26.11 29.51
N PHE A 35 14.97 26.43 28.75
CA PHE A 35 13.85 25.52 28.49
C PHE A 35 14.29 24.21 27.82
N LEU A 36 15.47 24.19 27.17
CA LEU A 36 16.04 22.99 26.55
C LEU A 36 16.44 21.94 27.59
N ASN A 37 16.65 22.34 28.85
CA ASN A 37 16.90 21.44 29.97
C ASN A 37 15.61 20.93 30.64
N ASP A 38 14.42 21.36 30.19
CA ASP A 38 13.15 20.80 30.68
C ASP A 38 13.08 19.30 30.33
N PRO A 39 12.84 18.40 31.30
CA PRO A 39 12.80 16.95 31.05
C PRO A 39 11.79 16.52 29.98
N ARG A 40 10.70 17.27 29.78
CA ARG A 40 9.70 17.00 28.73
C ARG A 40 10.29 17.29 27.35
N VAL A 41 11.02 18.40 27.22
CA VAL A 41 11.68 18.82 25.99
C VAL A 41 12.80 17.86 25.61
N ILE A 42 13.62 17.45 26.58
CA ILE A 42 14.66 16.42 26.40
C ILE A 42 14.06 15.11 25.88
N ARG A 43 12.97 14.62 26.50
CA ARG A 43 12.26 13.40 26.04
C ARG A 43 11.75 13.54 24.60
N CYS A 44 11.21 14.69 24.23
CA CYS A 44 10.78 14.94 22.85
C CYS A 44 11.94 14.83 21.85
N PHE A 45 13.11 15.39 22.17
CA PHE A 45 14.28 15.27 21.29
C PHE A 45 14.74 13.83 21.14
N TYR A 46 14.81 13.05 22.23
CA TYR A 46 15.14 11.63 22.15
C TYR A 46 14.16 10.84 21.29
N PHE A 47 12.85 11.08 21.46
CA PHE A 47 11.83 10.45 20.62
C PHE A 47 12.03 10.77 19.13
N VAL A 48 12.29 12.03 18.78
CA VAL A 48 12.54 12.41 17.38
C VAL A 48 13.83 11.78 16.85
N THR A 49 14.89 11.67 17.66
CA THR A 49 16.13 10.99 17.24
C THR A 49 15.92 9.51 16.95
N GLU A 50 15.04 8.84 17.71
CA GLU A 50 14.65 7.45 17.47
C GLU A 50 13.88 7.30 16.15
N ILE A 51 12.94 8.20 15.87
CA ILE A 51 12.23 8.23 14.57
C ILE A 51 13.21 8.41 13.41
N LEU A 52 14.13 9.36 13.52
CA LEU A 52 15.14 9.61 12.47
C LEU A 52 16.04 8.39 12.25
N ASP A 53 16.41 7.69 13.32
CA ASP A 53 17.18 6.44 13.24
C ASP A 53 16.38 5.32 12.53
N ASN A 54 15.09 5.22 12.84
CA ASN A 54 14.18 4.29 12.18
C ASN A 54 14.00 4.62 10.69
N VAL A 55 13.89 5.91 10.32
CA VAL A 55 13.89 6.34 8.90
C VAL A 55 15.21 5.97 8.23
N ARG A 56 16.34 6.19 8.89
CA ARG A 56 17.69 5.88 8.38
C ARG A 56 17.88 4.39 8.13
N LYS A 57 17.40 3.56 9.06
CA LYS A 57 17.36 2.08 8.97
C LYS A 57 16.32 1.56 7.98
N GLY A 58 15.50 2.44 7.43
CA GLY A 58 14.47 2.09 6.47
C GLY A 58 13.22 1.47 7.07
N ALA A 59 13.00 1.56 8.39
CA ALA A 59 11.79 1.07 9.05
C ALA A 59 10.51 1.74 8.50
N TYR A 60 10.63 2.95 7.96
CA TYR A 60 9.55 3.66 7.24
C TYR A 60 9.77 3.73 5.74
N ASN A 61 10.91 3.24 5.25
CA ASN A 61 11.12 2.97 3.84
C ASN A 61 10.62 1.56 3.55
N SER A 62 9.29 1.38 3.51
CA SER A 62 8.77 0.46 2.51
C SER A 62 9.10 1.09 1.15
N GLY A 63 10.33 0.93 0.67
CA GLY A 63 10.61 1.14 -0.75
C GLY A 63 9.50 0.39 -1.47
N LYS A 64 8.72 1.06 -2.33
CA LYS A 64 7.50 0.47 -2.89
C LYS A 64 7.84 -0.92 -3.39
N ASN A 65 7.40 -1.95 -2.67
CA ASN A 65 7.65 -3.32 -3.06
C ASN A 65 7.15 -3.42 -4.51
N THR A 66 8.05 -3.76 -5.42
CA THR A 66 7.74 -3.78 -6.84
C THR A 66 7.11 -5.10 -7.24
N LYS A 67 7.41 -6.15 -6.48
CA LYS A 67 6.90 -7.51 -6.67
C LYS A 67 5.74 -7.80 -5.72
N PHE A 68 4.68 -8.37 -6.27
CA PHE A 68 3.59 -8.95 -5.49
C PHE A 68 4.03 -10.33 -4.97
N ILE A 69 3.93 -10.54 -3.67
CA ILE A 69 4.29 -11.78 -2.97
C ILE A 69 3.16 -12.12 -2.00
N ILE A 70 2.66 -13.35 -2.03
CA ILE A 70 1.70 -13.89 -1.07
C ILE A 70 2.16 -15.29 -0.70
N THR A 71 2.21 -15.61 0.60
CA THR A 71 2.57 -16.97 1.03
C THR A 71 1.34 -17.88 1.01
N PRO A 72 1.51 -19.22 0.96
CA PRO A 72 0.40 -20.16 1.08
C PRO A 72 -0.44 -19.94 2.35
N GLU A 73 0.20 -19.59 3.47
CA GLU A 73 -0.47 -19.32 4.75
C GLU A 73 -1.31 -18.04 4.65
N GLN A 74 -0.76 -16.95 4.10
CA GLN A 74 -1.50 -15.70 3.87
C GLN A 74 -2.68 -15.93 2.92
N LYS A 75 -2.49 -16.74 1.87
CA LYS A 75 -3.54 -17.09 0.92
C LYS A 75 -4.68 -17.87 1.60
N GLY A 76 -4.35 -18.82 2.48
CA GLY A 76 -5.33 -19.59 3.24
C GLY A 76 -6.14 -18.78 4.27
N MET A 77 -5.67 -17.58 4.63
CA MET A 77 -6.38 -16.67 5.54
C MET A 77 -7.35 -15.72 4.80
N VAL A 78 -7.33 -15.68 3.47
CA VAL A 78 -8.19 -14.76 2.71
C VAL A 78 -9.63 -15.27 2.73
N GLU A 79 -10.51 -14.52 3.38
CA GLU A 79 -11.94 -14.76 3.37
C GLU A 79 -12.65 -13.72 2.51
N PHE A 80 -13.55 -14.17 1.64
CA PHE A 80 -14.41 -13.30 0.84
C PHE A 80 -15.86 -13.39 1.32
N PRO A 81 -16.65 -12.32 1.18
CA PRO A 81 -18.06 -12.40 1.48
C PRO A 81 -18.80 -13.22 0.41
N ALA A 82 -19.96 -13.78 0.75
CA ALA A 82 -20.72 -14.67 -0.15
C ALA A 82 -21.33 -13.94 -1.36
N ASN A 83 -21.55 -12.62 -1.27
CA ASN A 83 -22.10 -11.85 -2.39
C ASN A 83 -21.05 -11.59 -3.47
N ASN A 84 -21.50 -11.23 -4.67
CA ASN A 84 -20.61 -10.81 -5.74
C ASN A 84 -19.87 -9.50 -5.37
N ILE A 85 -18.56 -9.49 -5.60
CA ILE A 85 -17.69 -8.38 -5.21
C ILE A 85 -16.99 -7.76 -6.40
N GLY A 86 -16.62 -6.48 -6.27
CA GLY A 86 -15.77 -5.82 -7.25
C GLY A 86 -14.30 -6.20 -7.14
N VAL A 87 -13.54 -5.91 -8.19
CA VAL A 87 -12.07 -6.12 -8.24
C VAL A 87 -11.34 -5.35 -7.13
N ASN A 88 -11.81 -4.15 -6.78
CA ASN A 88 -11.25 -3.37 -5.67
C ASN A 88 -11.52 -4.01 -4.32
N GLU A 89 -12.69 -4.62 -4.15
CA GLU A 89 -13.08 -5.30 -2.92
C GLU A 89 -12.32 -6.63 -2.79
N PHE A 90 -12.21 -7.41 -3.86
CA PHE A 90 -11.30 -8.56 -3.93
C PHE A 90 -9.87 -8.17 -3.50
N SER A 91 -9.33 -7.09 -4.08
CA SER A 91 -8.00 -6.60 -3.72
C SER A 91 -7.90 -6.21 -2.24
N LYS A 92 -8.95 -5.63 -1.66
CA LYS A 92 -8.99 -5.24 -0.25
C LYS A 92 -8.90 -6.47 0.67
N HIS A 93 -9.65 -7.53 0.37
CA HIS A 93 -9.63 -8.77 1.15
C HIS A 93 -8.26 -9.45 1.09
N VAL A 94 -7.65 -9.57 -0.09
CA VAL A 94 -6.30 -10.12 -0.22
C VAL A 94 -5.28 -9.28 0.55
N ASN A 95 -5.30 -7.96 0.37
CA ASN A 95 -4.36 -7.06 1.04
C ASN A 95 -4.46 -7.07 2.57
N ALA A 96 -5.61 -7.44 3.14
CA ALA A 96 -5.77 -7.54 4.60
C ALA A 96 -4.93 -8.67 5.20
N CYS A 97 -4.60 -9.69 4.40
CA CYS A 97 -3.79 -10.84 4.80
C CYS A 97 -2.32 -10.71 4.35
N LEU A 98 -1.97 -9.68 3.59
CA LEU A 98 -0.61 -9.49 3.07
C LEU A 98 0.30 -8.80 4.08
N ASP A 99 1.52 -9.30 4.18
CA ASP A 99 2.63 -8.54 4.76
C ASP A 99 3.14 -7.49 3.74
N LEU A 100 2.64 -6.26 3.89
CA LEU A 100 3.00 -5.14 3.03
C LEU A 100 4.42 -4.61 3.26
N SER A 101 5.14 -5.10 4.28
CA SER A 101 6.56 -4.79 4.46
C SER A 101 7.43 -5.48 3.39
N ILE A 102 7.01 -6.65 2.90
CA ILE A 102 7.72 -7.45 1.90
C ILE A 102 6.99 -7.54 0.54
N SER A 103 5.68 -7.29 0.51
CA SER A 103 4.85 -7.45 -0.69
C SER A 103 4.35 -6.13 -1.25
N LYS A 104 4.22 -6.06 -2.58
CA LYS A 104 3.48 -4.99 -3.26
C LYS A 104 1.98 -5.15 -2.98
N LYS A 105 1.33 -4.06 -2.57
CA LYS A 105 -0.13 -4.01 -2.46
C LYS A 105 -0.80 -4.36 -3.80
N LEU A 106 -1.78 -5.26 -3.76
CA LEU A 106 -2.65 -5.55 -4.89
C LEU A 106 -3.58 -4.36 -5.15
N SER A 107 -3.64 -3.88 -6.39
CA SER A 107 -4.57 -2.82 -6.80
C SER A 107 -5.54 -3.34 -7.84
N GLY A 108 -6.80 -2.92 -7.76
CA GLY A 108 -7.81 -3.35 -8.73
C GLY A 108 -7.49 -2.88 -10.15
N THR A 109 -6.84 -1.71 -10.30
CA THR A 109 -6.37 -1.21 -11.60
C THR A 109 -5.34 -2.13 -12.23
N GLU A 110 -4.34 -2.59 -11.46
CA GLU A 110 -3.31 -3.49 -11.97
C GLU A 110 -3.91 -4.87 -12.27
N LEU A 111 -4.76 -5.38 -11.38
CA LEU A 111 -5.44 -6.66 -11.58
C LEU A 111 -6.30 -6.63 -12.87
N ASN A 112 -7.11 -5.57 -13.07
CA ASN A 112 -7.86 -5.38 -14.31
C ASN A 112 -6.96 -5.33 -15.54
N LYS A 113 -5.82 -4.64 -15.46
CA LYS A 113 -4.86 -4.57 -16.57
C LYS A 113 -4.33 -5.96 -16.95
N ARG A 114 -3.97 -6.79 -15.96
CA ARG A 114 -3.49 -8.16 -16.19
C ARG A 114 -4.60 -9.07 -16.73
N LEU A 115 -5.81 -9.00 -16.17
CA LEU A 115 -6.98 -9.75 -16.66
C LEU A 115 -7.34 -9.39 -18.10
N LYS A 116 -7.21 -8.12 -18.49
CA LYS A 116 -7.36 -7.69 -19.89
C LYS A 116 -6.27 -8.25 -20.80
N LYS A 117 -5.01 -8.28 -20.33
CA LYS A 117 -3.89 -8.87 -21.07
C LYS A 117 -4.07 -10.37 -21.30
N LEU A 118 -4.69 -11.08 -20.34
CA LEU A 118 -5.08 -12.48 -20.45
C LEU A 118 -6.32 -12.70 -21.34
N GLY A 119 -6.99 -11.64 -21.79
CA GLY A 119 -8.23 -11.72 -22.58
C GLY A 119 -9.47 -12.12 -21.77
N ILE A 120 -9.37 -12.17 -20.44
CA ILE A 120 -10.49 -12.51 -19.54
C ILE A 120 -11.48 -11.34 -19.45
N LEU A 121 -10.98 -10.11 -19.47
CA LEU A 121 -11.77 -8.88 -19.49
C LEU A 121 -11.45 -8.08 -20.74
N SER A 122 -12.35 -7.16 -21.10
CA SER A 122 -12.16 -6.23 -22.21
C SER A 122 -12.22 -4.78 -21.74
N GLU A 123 -11.88 -3.85 -22.62
CA GLU A 123 -12.08 -2.43 -22.41
C GLU A 123 -12.95 -1.82 -23.50
N GLU A 124 -13.79 -0.87 -23.09
CA GLU A 124 -14.65 -0.08 -23.97
C GLU A 124 -14.27 1.39 -23.85
N LYS A 125 -14.28 2.11 -24.98
CA LYS A 125 -14.10 3.56 -25.00
C LYS A 125 -15.44 4.23 -24.71
N THR A 126 -15.46 5.08 -23.69
CA THR A 126 -16.61 5.94 -23.40
C THR A 126 -16.53 7.24 -24.20
N GLU A 127 -17.66 7.92 -24.37
CA GLU A 127 -17.79 9.18 -25.12
C GLU A 127 -16.81 10.29 -24.64
N GLU A 128 -16.37 10.23 -23.38
CA GLU A 128 -15.43 11.20 -22.78
C GLU A 128 -13.93 10.84 -22.92
N SER A 129 -13.55 9.98 -23.87
CA SER A 129 -12.15 9.48 -24.02
C SER A 129 -11.61 8.66 -22.84
N LYS A 130 -12.45 8.32 -21.85
CA LYS A 130 -12.11 7.41 -20.75
C LYS A 130 -12.35 5.97 -21.18
N THR A 131 -11.58 5.03 -20.65
CA THR A 131 -11.81 3.60 -20.87
C THR A 131 -12.50 2.98 -19.67
N ARG A 132 -13.44 2.06 -19.93
CA ARG A 132 -14.17 1.30 -18.92
C ARG A 132 -13.85 -0.18 -19.08
N THR A 133 -13.69 -0.89 -17.97
CA THR A 133 -13.52 -2.35 -17.99
C THR A 133 -14.89 -3.01 -18.11
N ILE A 134 -15.02 -3.95 -19.04
CA ILE A 134 -16.25 -4.68 -19.33
C ILE A 134 -15.98 -6.19 -19.40
N THR A 135 -17.03 -6.99 -19.25
CA THR A 135 -16.99 -8.44 -19.51
C THR A 135 -17.04 -8.74 -21.00
N ASN A 136 -16.59 -9.93 -21.39
CA ASN A 136 -16.64 -10.48 -22.73
C ASN A 136 -17.12 -11.96 -22.69
N GLU A 137 -17.10 -12.65 -23.82
CA GLU A 137 -17.57 -14.05 -23.94
C GLU A 137 -16.85 -15.00 -22.98
N LYS A 138 -15.55 -14.79 -22.73
CA LYS A 138 -14.74 -15.62 -21.82
C LYS A 138 -14.94 -15.26 -20.35
N SER A 139 -15.32 -14.03 -20.02
CA SER A 139 -15.43 -13.54 -18.64
C SER A 139 -16.25 -14.47 -17.74
N LYS A 140 -17.38 -14.99 -18.26
CA LYS A 140 -18.27 -15.88 -17.50
C LYS A 140 -17.61 -17.21 -17.14
N GLU A 141 -16.74 -17.72 -18.01
CA GLU A 141 -15.98 -18.96 -17.75
C GLU A 141 -15.06 -18.80 -16.54
N TYR A 142 -14.55 -17.59 -16.30
CA TYR A 142 -13.69 -17.25 -15.17
C TYR A 142 -14.45 -16.64 -13.99
N GLY A 143 -15.79 -16.65 -14.00
CA GLY A 143 -16.61 -16.16 -12.89
C GLY A 143 -16.73 -14.63 -12.79
N PHE A 144 -16.58 -13.93 -13.91
CA PHE A 144 -16.81 -12.49 -14.02
C PHE A 144 -18.13 -12.20 -14.73
N GLU A 145 -18.91 -11.28 -14.15
CA GLU A 145 -20.24 -10.90 -14.61
C GLU A 145 -20.41 -9.37 -14.56
N SER A 146 -21.41 -8.82 -15.26
CA SER A 146 -21.77 -7.40 -15.18
C SER A 146 -23.05 -7.25 -14.35
N GLU A 147 -22.99 -6.41 -13.32
CA GLU A 147 -24.13 -6.06 -12.48
C GLU A 147 -24.45 -4.57 -12.57
N LYS A 148 -25.74 -4.22 -12.60
CA LYS A 148 -26.18 -2.83 -12.43
C LYS A 148 -26.09 -2.45 -10.96
N ARG A 149 -25.37 -1.37 -10.66
CA ARG A 149 -25.29 -0.75 -9.34
C ARG A 149 -25.74 0.70 -9.42
N SER A 150 -26.25 1.22 -8.32
CA SER A 150 -26.61 2.63 -8.20
C SER A 150 -25.68 3.31 -7.20
N PHE A 151 -25.10 4.44 -7.58
CA PHE A 151 -24.34 5.30 -6.68
C PHE A 151 -24.83 6.74 -6.83
N ASN A 152 -25.24 7.37 -5.72
CA ASN A 152 -25.83 8.70 -5.72
C ASN A 152 -26.99 8.88 -6.72
N GLY A 153 -27.79 7.82 -6.93
CA GLY A 153 -28.92 7.82 -7.88
C GLY A 153 -28.53 7.62 -9.35
N VAL A 154 -27.24 7.48 -9.66
CA VAL A 154 -26.76 7.16 -11.02
C VAL A 154 -26.55 5.65 -11.13
N GLU A 155 -27.29 5.02 -12.04
CA GLU A 155 -27.05 3.62 -12.40
C GLU A 155 -25.80 3.49 -13.27
N TYR A 156 -24.94 2.55 -12.92
CA TYR A 156 -23.78 2.17 -13.68
C TYR A 156 -23.62 0.65 -13.65
N GLU A 157 -23.10 0.09 -14.73
CA GLU A 157 -22.75 -1.32 -14.75
C GLU A 157 -21.34 -1.51 -14.15
N MET A 158 -21.18 -2.57 -13.36
CA MET A 158 -19.96 -2.90 -12.66
C MET A 158 -19.58 -4.34 -12.96
N VAL A 159 -18.32 -4.58 -13.32
CA VAL A 159 -17.77 -5.92 -13.38
C VAL A 159 -17.63 -6.45 -11.95
N VAL A 160 -18.27 -7.58 -11.69
CA VAL A 160 -18.27 -8.28 -10.41
C VAL A 160 -17.71 -9.69 -10.56
N ILE A 161 -17.29 -10.23 -9.42
CA ILE A 161 -16.63 -11.52 -9.29
C ILE A 161 -17.52 -12.39 -8.40
N ASN A 162 -17.99 -13.52 -8.94
CA ASN A 162 -18.72 -14.53 -8.20
C ASN A 162 -17.76 -15.49 -7.46
N ASP A 163 -18.28 -16.47 -6.71
CA ASP A 163 -17.44 -17.37 -5.91
C ASP A 163 -16.44 -18.17 -6.75
N LYS A 164 -16.84 -18.58 -7.95
CA LYS A 164 -15.92 -19.24 -8.90
C LYS A 164 -14.77 -18.30 -9.28
N GLY A 165 -15.08 -17.04 -9.57
CA GLY A 165 -14.08 -16.05 -9.95
C GLY A 165 -13.16 -15.67 -8.79
N LYS A 166 -13.67 -15.59 -7.56
CA LYS A 166 -12.86 -15.33 -6.36
C LYS A 166 -11.84 -16.45 -6.14
N ASN A 167 -12.29 -17.71 -6.24
CA ASN A 167 -11.41 -18.88 -6.11
C ASN A 167 -10.37 -18.92 -7.23
N TYR A 168 -10.79 -18.77 -8.49
CA TYR A 168 -9.87 -18.73 -9.63
C TYR A 168 -8.79 -17.66 -9.47
N LEU A 169 -9.21 -16.43 -9.11
CA LEU A 169 -8.28 -15.34 -8.91
C LEU A 169 -7.31 -15.63 -7.77
N LEU A 170 -7.79 -16.09 -6.60
CA LEU A 170 -6.94 -16.35 -5.45
C LEU A 170 -5.94 -17.48 -5.71
N GLU A 171 -6.36 -18.55 -6.39
CA GLU A 171 -5.49 -19.67 -6.76
C GLU A 171 -4.39 -19.24 -7.71
N ASN A 172 -4.69 -18.36 -8.67
CA ASN A 172 -3.79 -17.99 -9.76
C ASN A 172 -3.16 -16.58 -9.59
N ILE A 173 -3.31 -15.94 -8.43
CA ILE A 173 -3.00 -14.51 -8.27
C ILE A 173 -1.52 -14.20 -8.55
N GLU A 174 -0.60 -15.07 -8.18
CA GLU A 174 0.84 -14.90 -8.43
C GLU A 174 1.13 -14.89 -9.93
N ALA A 175 0.59 -15.87 -10.66
CA ALA A 175 0.77 -15.97 -12.11
C ALA A 175 0.12 -14.79 -12.85
N ILE A 176 -1.07 -14.36 -12.42
CA ILE A 176 -1.74 -13.18 -12.97
C ILE A 176 -0.89 -11.92 -12.76
N MET A 177 -0.29 -11.76 -11.58
CA MET A 177 0.50 -10.56 -11.26
C MET A 177 1.87 -10.52 -11.96
N GLU A 178 2.40 -11.67 -12.41
CA GLU A 178 3.62 -11.75 -13.22
C GLU A 178 3.36 -11.55 -14.74
N SER A 179 2.10 -11.63 -15.20
CA SER A 179 1.72 -11.77 -16.63
C SER A 179 1.96 -10.60 -17.58
#